data_AF-A0A2P5KVT4-F1
#
_entry.id   AF-A0A2P5KVT4-F1
#
_cell.length_a   1.000
_cell.length_b   1.000
_cell.length_c   1.000
_cell.angle_alpha   90.00
_cell.angle_beta   90.00
_cell.angle_gamma   90.00
#
_symmetry.space_group_name_H-M   'P 1'
#
loop_
_entity.id
_entity.type
_entity.pdbx_description
1 polymer ?
#
loop_
_entity_poly.entity_id
_entity_poly.type
_entity_poly.pdbx_seq_one_letter_code
_entity_poly.pdbx_strand_id
1 'polypeptide(L)'
;MTFGSCSASDVWRRVARQRCNTSSGIDVFIELTPILLGIGLFWKVVFPTMCESLRGGTAMASMFIWMLGIALGVAIMIVSAASAQPLIHMGTAALISILIAILAIIDNRQLHAAGTSSQTIAASTARYMGLVWVWGALSLFVTYYFILKWNEWHGFFMAFAVAGALCLFVSSTLGRDAEAGREDETMMKIARYLTMAQLVGMVITVIGLLVDGKMTRYLTPRFTDWAANNIFFFGAVALTAISLNALLTSKPKS
;
A
#
# COMPACT_ATOMS: atom_id res chain seq x y z
N MET A 1 19.02 -26.26 -52.60
CA MET A 1 18.21 -25.52 -51.62
C MET A 1 16.96 -26.31 -51.33
N THR A 2 16.94 -27.05 -50.22
CA THR A 2 15.79 -27.84 -49.77
C THR A 2 15.22 -27.16 -48.53
N PHE A 3 13.98 -26.68 -48.62
CA PHE A 3 13.23 -26.13 -47.49
C PHE A 3 12.73 -27.29 -46.62
N GLY A 4 13.23 -27.38 -45.39
CA GLY A 4 12.76 -28.33 -44.38
C GLY A 4 11.38 -27.92 -43.88
N SER A 5 10.41 -28.83 -43.98
CA SER A 5 9.06 -28.68 -43.45
C SER A 5 9.08 -28.72 -41.92
N CYS A 6 8.78 -27.59 -41.29
CA CYS A 6 8.60 -27.50 -39.84
C CYS A 6 7.20 -28.04 -39.50
N SER A 7 7.11 -29.25 -38.97
CA SER A 7 5.84 -29.88 -38.58
C SER A 7 5.32 -29.26 -37.28
N ALA A 8 4.03 -28.89 -37.24
CA ALA A 8 3.36 -28.38 -36.03
C ALA A 8 3.50 -29.34 -34.82
N SER A 9 3.77 -30.62 -35.05
CA SER A 9 4.02 -31.61 -33.99
C SER A 9 5.34 -31.41 -33.23
N ASP A 10 6.31 -30.69 -33.80
CA ASP A 10 7.61 -30.42 -33.16
C ASP A 10 7.59 -29.19 -32.24
N VAL A 11 6.64 -28.27 -32.47
CA VAL A 11 6.38 -27.13 -31.58
C VAL A 11 5.69 -27.62 -30.31
N TRP A 12 4.69 -28.50 -30.44
CA TRP A 12 3.99 -29.09 -29.29
C TRP A 12 4.89 -29.99 -28.45
N ARG A 13 5.83 -30.72 -29.05
CA ARG A 13 6.84 -31.50 -28.30
C ARG A 13 7.83 -30.64 -27.52
N ARG A 14 8.10 -29.40 -27.94
CA ARG A 14 8.93 -28.45 -27.15
C ARG A 14 8.16 -27.82 -26.00
N VAL A 15 6.88 -27.47 -26.21
CA VAL A 15 6.01 -26.95 -25.13
C VAL A 15 5.71 -28.03 -24.08
N ALA A 16 5.54 -29.29 -24.48
CA ALA A 16 5.34 -30.40 -23.54
C ALA A 16 6.59 -30.71 -22.70
N ARG A 17 7.80 -30.52 -23.24
CA ARG A 17 9.04 -30.76 -22.51
C ARG A 17 9.34 -29.68 -21.46
N GLN A 18 8.82 -28.46 -21.63
CA GLN A 18 8.91 -27.39 -20.64
C GLN A 18 7.96 -27.57 -19.44
N ARG A 19 6.94 -28.44 -19.55
CA ARG A 19 5.99 -28.75 -18.47
C ARG A 19 6.36 -29.95 -17.59
N CYS A 20 7.39 -30.72 -17.93
CA CYS A 20 7.82 -31.87 -17.13
C CYS A 20 8.87 -31.52 -16.05
N ASN A 21 9.14 -30.23 -15.78
CA ASN A 21 9.99 -29.81 -14.66
C ASN A 21 9.26 -28.94 -13.62
N THR A 22 7.92 -28.94 -13.63
CA THR A 22 7.10 -28.27 -12.62
C THR A 22 6.45 -29.31 -11.72
N SER A 23 7.22 -29.86 -10.79
CA SER A 23 6.71 -30.41 -9.53
C SER A 23 6.35 -29.32 -8.51
N SER A 24 6.11 -28.08 -8.97
CA SER A 24 6.09 -26.87 -8.17
C SER A 24 4.68 -26.42 -7.75
N GLY A 25 3.75 -27.36 -7.58
CA GLY A 25 2.40 -27.06 -7.06
C GLY A 25 2.29 -27.23 -5.55
N ILE A 26 3.05 -28.17 -4.98
CA ILE A 26 3.03 -28.50 -3.54
C ILE A 26 4.18 -27.79 -2.80
N ASP A 27 5.31 -27.56 -3.46
CA ASP A 27 6.46 -26.88 -2.86
C ASP A 27 6.19 -25.38 -2.57
N VAL A 28 5.32 -24.73 -3.35
CA VAL A 28 4.87 -23.34 -3.08
C VAL A 28 4.10 -23.25 -1.76
N PHE A 29 3.40 -24.31 -1.35
CA PHE A 29 2.65 -24.32 -0.09
C PHE A 29 3.57 -24.50 1.13
N ILE A 30 4.75 -25.10 0.95
CA ILE A 30 5.75 -25.33 2.01
C ILE A 30 6.69 -24.12 2.17
N GLU A 31 6.91 -23.30 1.13
CA GLU A 31 7.67 -22.04 1.25
C GLU A 31 6.85 -20.85 1.83
N LEU A 32 5.52 -20.97 1.90
CA LEU A 32 4.65 -19.92 2.47
C LEU A 32 4.61 -19.91 4.01
N THR A 33 5.11 -20.96 4.68
CA THR A 33 5.08 -21.07 6.15
C THR A 33 5.84 -19.96 6.89
N PRO A 34 7.07 -19.57 6.48
CA PRO A 34 7.76 -18.42 7.09
C PRO A 34 7.06 -17.08 6.80
N ILE A 35 6.39 -16.93 5.66
CA ILE A 35 5.61 -15.72 5.30
C ILE A 35 4.39 -15.58 6.23
N LEU A 36 3.68 -16.68 6.50
CA LEU A 36 2.56 -16.72 7.45
C LEU A 36 3.01 -16.45 8.89
N LEU A 37 4.21 -16.91 9.28
CA LEU A 37 4.84 -16.62 10.58
C LEU A 37 5.25 -15.14 10.71
N GLY A 38 5.81 -14.54 9.67
CA GLY A 38 6.17 -13.12 9.63
C GLY A 38 4.95 -12.20 9.74
N ILE A 39 3.86 -12.55 9.03
CA ILE A 39 2.55 -11.92 9.20
C ILE A 39 2.13 -12.05 10.67
N GLY A 40 2.16 -13.26 11.24
CA GLY A 40 1.77 -13.50 12.64
C GLY A 40 2.55 -12.68 13.69
N LEU A 41 3.84 -12.44 13.49
CA LEU A 41 4.66 -11.63 14.41
C LEU A 41 4.36 -10.13 14.31
N PHE A 42 4.16 -9.60 13.11
CA PHE A 42 3.72 -8.21 12.90
C PHE A 42 2.36 -7.96 13.57
N TRP A 43 1.45 -8.93 13.44
CA TRP A 43 0.16 -8.90 14.10
C TRP A 43 0.28 -8.87 15.63
N LYS A 44 1.20 -9.62 16.24
CA LYS A 44 1.41 -9.57 17.70
C LYS A 44 1.81 -8.18 18.24
N VAL A 45 2.46 -7.35 17.43
CA VAL A 45 2.93 -6.02 17.84
C VAL A 45 1.90 -4.93 17.55
N VAL A 46 1.13 -5.04 16.45
CA VAL A 46 0.13 -4.04 16.07
C VAL A 46 -1.22 -4.25 16.77
N PHE A 47 -1.57 -5.49 17.09
CA PHE A 47 -2.87 -5.86 17.68
C PHE A 47 -3.13 -5.28 19.08
N PRO A 48 -2.15 -5.20 20.01
CA PRO A 48 -2.37 -4.64 21.34
C PRO A 48 -2.72 -3.15 21.31
N THR A 49 -2.07 -2.38 20.43
CA THR A 49 -2.30 -0.93 20.27
C THR A 49 -3.63 -0.62 19.59
N MET A 50 -4.19 -1.57 18.83
CA MET A 50 -5.53 -1.46 18.21
C MET A 50 -6.66 -1.89 19.14
N CYS A 51 -6.40 -2.78 20.10
CA CYS A 51 -7.41 -3.31 21.01
C CYS A 51 -8.01 -2.25 21.95
N GLU A 52 -7.25 -1.20 22.25
CA GLU A 52 -7.68 -0.12 23.15
C GLU A 52 -8.72 0.83 22.51
N SER A 53 -8.87 0.78 21.17
CA SER A 53 -9.86 1.56 20.40
C SER A 53 -11.23 0.85 20.26
N LEU A 54 -11.45 -0.30 20.93
CA LEU A 54 -12.54 -1.26 20.67
C LEU A 54 -13.75 -1.19 21.64
N ARG A 55 -14.48 -0.07 21.73
CA ARG A 55 -15.76 -0.03 22.49
C ARG A 55 -17.04 0.23 21.70
N GLY A 56 -16.99 0.32 20.37
CA GLY A 56 -18.19 0.48 19.51
C GLY A 56 -18.35 -0.64 18.48
N GLY A 57 -19.47 -1.37 18.49
CA GLY A 57 -19.70 -2.59 17.70
C GLY A 57 -19.66 -2.45 16.17
N THR A 58 -19.82 -1.24 15.62
CA THR A 58 -19.68 -0.96 14.17
C THR A 58 -18.22 -0.69 13.76
N ALA A 59 -17.35 -0.28 14.68
CA ALA A 59 -15.93 -0.06 14.43
C ALA A 59 -15.16 -1.37 14.22
N MET A 60 -15.59 -2.47 14.88
CA MET A 60 -14.96 -3.78 14.76
C MET A 60 -14.98 -4.31 13.33
N ALA A 61 -16.17 -4.36 12.70
CA ALA A 61 -16.30 -4.88 11.34
C ALA A 61 -15.46 -4.08 10.33
N SER A 62 -15.42 -2.75 10.47
CA SER A 62 -14.64 -1.87 9.61
C SER A 62 -13.13 -2.17 9.72
N MET A 63 -12.57 -2.28 10.93
CA MET A 63 -11.16 -2.59 11.12
C MET A 63 -10.77 -3.98 10.60
N PHE A 64 -11.61 -4.99 10.83
CA PHE A 64 -11.37 -6.33 10.28
C PHE A 64 -11.33 -6.33 8.75
N ILE A 65 -12.24 -5.60 8.09
CA ILE A 65 -12.25 -5.45 6.64
C ILE A 65 -10.96 -4.78 6.15
N TRP A 66 -10.50 -3.73 6.83
CA TRP A 66 -9.25 -3.04 6.49
C TRP A 66 -8.03 -3.96 6.60
N MET A 67 -7.92 -4.70 7.69
CA MET A 67 -6.78 -5.57 7.90
C MET A 67 -6.76 -6.75 6.92
N LEU A 68 -7.94 -7.32 6.61
CA LEU A 68 -8.07 -8.35 5.57
C LEU A 68 -7.72 -7.79 4.20
N GLY A 69 -8.16 -6.57 3.88
CA GLY A 69 -7.83 -5.88 2.63
C GLY A 69 -6.32 -5.65 2.47
N ILE A 70 -5.65 -5.18 3.53
CA ILE A 70 -4.19 -5.01 3.53
C ILE A 70 -3.49 -6.37 3.40
N ALA A 71 -3.89 -7.37 4.19
CA ALA A 71 -3.27 -8.69 4.15
C ALA A 71 -3.41 -9.34 2.77
N LEU A 72 -4.59 -9.31 2.17
CA LEU A 72 -4.83 -9.83 0.82
C LEU A 72 -4.05 -9.03 -0.22
N GLY A 73 -4.03 -7.70 -0.10
CA GLY A 73 -3.25 -6.84 -0.98
C GLY A 73 -1.76 -7.16 -0.95
N VAL A 74 -1.18 -7.30 0.23
CA VAL A 74 0.23 -7.69 0.42
C VAL A 74 0.46 -9.10 -0.13
N ALA A 75 -0.44 -10.06 0.09
CA ALA A 75 -0.32 -11.42 -0.43
C ALA A 75 -0.22 -11.46 -1.97
N ILE A 76 -1.05 -10.69 -2.68
CA ILE A 76 -1.00 -10.62 -4.15
C ILE A 76 0.31 -9.95 -4.62
N MET A 77 0.79 -8.93 -3.91
CA MET A 77 2.08 -8.28 -4.19
C MET A 77 3.24 -9.27 -4.06
N ILE A 78 3.26 -10.08 -3.00
CA ILE A 78 4.24 -11.16 -2.79
C ILE A 78 4.21 -12.16 -3.93
N VAL A 79 3.03 -12.68 -4.28
CA VAL A 79 2.89 -13.71 -5.32
C VAL A 79 3.34 -13.18 -6.69
N SER A 80 2.97 -11.94 -7.03
CA SER A 80 3.37 -11.31 -8.30
C SER A 80 4.86 -10.95 -8.35
N ALA A 81 5.48 -10.62 -7.21
CA ALA A 81 6.92 -10.44 -7.10
C ALA A 81 7.67 -11.78 -7.23
N ALA A 82 7.23 -12.82 -6.54
CA ALA A 82 7.83 -14.16 -6.58
C ALA A 82 7.75 -14.80 -7.97
N SER A 83 6.67 -14.55 -8.71
CA SER A 83 6.52 -15.04 -10.08
C SER A 83 7.27 -14.20 -11.13
N ALA A 84 7.98 -13.14 -10.71
CA ALA A 84 8.65 -12.19 -11.58
C ALA A 84 7.73 -11.67 -12.70
N GLN A 85 6.52 -11.21 -12.32
CA GLN A 85 5.52 -10.65 -13.23
C GLN A 85 5.28 -9.15 -12.94
N PRO A 86 6.16 -8.25 -13.44
CA PRO A 86 6.12 -6.83 -13.11
C PRO A 86 4.82 -6.13 -13.46
N LEU A 87 4.19 -6.51 -14.57
CA LEU A 87 2.93 -5.91 -15.02
C LEU A 87 1.76 -6.27 -14.09
N ILE A 88 1.73 -7.51 -13.59
CA ILE A 88 0.70 -7.91 -12.63
C ILE A 88 0.90 -7.18 -11.31
N HIS A 89 2.13 -7.14 -10.81
CA HIS A 89 2.47 -6.41 -9.60
C HIS A 89 2.14 -4.91 -9.71
N MET A 90 2.42 -4.30 -10.86
CA MET A 90 2.05 -2.92 -11.16
C MET A 90 0.53 -2.73 -11.12
N GLY A 91 -0.24 -3.61 -11.78
CA GLY A 91 -1.69 -3.58 -11.78
C GLY A 91 -2.30 -3.80 -10.39
N THR A 92 -1.72 -4.70 -9.59
CA THR A 92 -2.14 -4.93 -8.20
C THR A 92 -1.87 -3.71 -7.32
N ALA A 93 -0.67 -3.12 -7.41
CA ALA A 93 -0.34 -1.89 -6.68
C ALA A 93 -1.33 -0.76 -7.04
N ALA A 94 -1.60 -0.57 -8.32
CA ALA A 94 -2.57 0.42 -8.81
C ALA A 94 -3.96 0.17 -8.22
N LEU A 95 -4.45 -1.06 -8.28
CA LEU A 95 -5.77 -1.43 -7.79
C LEU A 95 -5.91 -1.15 -6.29
N ILE A 96 -4.96 -1.59 -5.47
CA ILE A 96 -4.98 -1.37 -4.02
C ILE A 96 -4.97 0.12 -3.70
N SER A 97 -4.06 0.87 -4.32
CA SER A 97 -3.93 2.31 -4.11
C SER A 97 -5.20 3.07 -4.50
N ILE A 98 -5.82 2.73 -5.64
CA ILE A 98 -7.09 3.32 -6.08
C ILE A 98 -8.22 2.99 -5.10
N LEU A 99 -8.33 1.74 -4.64
CA LEU A 99 -9.36 1.35 -3.67
C LEU A 99 -9.24 2.14 -2.35
N ILE A 100 -8.02 2.24 -1.79
CA ILE A 100 -7.80 3.01 -0.56
C ILE A 100 -8.17 4.49 -0.77
N ALA A 101 -7.77 5.08 -1.89
CA ALA A 101 -8.09 6.47 -2.21
C ALA A 101 -9.60 6.71 -2.38
N ILE A 102 -10.31 5.83 -3.09
CA ILE A 102 -11.77 5.92 -3.26
C ILE A 102 -12.46 5.83 -1.90
N LEU A 103 -12.10 4.86 -1.07
CA LEU A 103 -12.68 4.68 0.26
C LEU A 103 -12.44 5.89 1.16
N ALA A 104 -11.23 6.46 1.14
CA ALA A 104 -10.91 7.68 1.86
C ALA A 104 -11.75 8.88 1.41
N ILE A 105 -11.98 9.03 0.10
CA ILE A 105 -12.79 10.12 -0.47
C ILE A 105 -14.27 9.94 -0.10
N ILE A 106 -14.79 8.71 -0.20
CA ILE A 106 -16.18 8.39 0.18
C ILE A 106 -16.39 8.69 1.66
N ASP A 107 -15.50 8.21 2.53
CA ASP A 107 -15.58 8.42 3.98
C ASP A 107 -15.49 9.92 4.32
N ASN A 108 -14.56 10.66 3.70
CA ASN A 108 -14.45 12.10 3.88
C ASN A 108 -15.76 12.81 3.49
N ARG A 109 -16.36 12.48 2.35
CA ARG A 109 -17.64 13.07 1.90
C ARG A 109 -18.79 12.72 2.84
N GLN A 110 -18.85 11.49 3.34
CA GLN A 110 -19.87 11.06 4.29
C GLN A 110 -19.75 11.81 5.63
N LEU A 111 -18.54 11.98 6.16
CA LEU A 111 -18.29 12.73 7.39
C LEU A 111 -18.66 14.23 7.24
N HIS A 112 -18.34 14.83 6.09
CA HIS A 112 -18.78 16.19 5.77
C HIS A 112 -20.31 16.29 5.65
N ALA A 113 -20.96 15.35 4.97
CA ALA A 113 -22.42 15.33 4.82
C ALA A 113 -23.15 15.12 6.16
N ALA A 114 -22.54 14.37 7.08
CA ALA A 114 -23.03 14.17 8.43
C ALA A 114 -22.79 15.38 9.37
N GLY A 115 -22.11 16.43 8.91
CA GLY A 115 -21.78 17.60 9.73
C GLY A 115 -20.85 17.26 10.90
N THR A 116 -20.00 16.25 10.75
CA THR A 116 -19.09 15.82 11.82
C THR A 116 -18.00 16.88 12.08
N SER A 117 -17.44 16.89 13.30
CA SER A 117 -16.36 17.80 13.69
C SER A 117 -15.17 17.75 12.72
N SER A 118 -14.49 18.88 12.54
CA SER A 118 -13.29 18.95 11.68
C SER A 118 -12.16 18.04 12.18
N GLN A 119 -12.08 17.79 13.49
CA GLN A 119 -11.10 16.87 14.07
C GLN A 119 -11.37 15.42 13.65
N THR A 120 -12.63 14.96 13.65
CA THR A 120 -12.96 13.61 13.20
C THR A 120 -12.63 13.42 11.71
N ILE A 121 -12.87 14.44 10.89
CA ILE A 121 -12.54 14.42 9.45
C ILE A 121 -11.02 14.37 9.25
N ALA A 122 -10.27 15.18 9.99
CA ALA A 122 -8.81 15.18 9.96
C ALA A 122 -8.23 13.85 10.48
N ALA A 123 -8.80 13.29 11.55
CA ALA A 123 -8.42 12.00 12.11
C ALA A 123 -8.61 10.87 11.09
N SER A 124 -9.75 10.82 10.41
CA SER A 124 -10.01 9.80 9.38
C SER A 124 -9.06 9.97 8.19
N THR A 125 -8.83 11.20 7.74
CA THR A 125 -7.89 11.49 6.64
C THR A 125 -6.48 10.99 6.98
N ALA A 126 -5.97 11.33 8.17
CA ALA A 126 -4.67 10.88 8.65
C ALA A 126 -4.61 9.34 8.76
N ARG A 127 -5.71 8.67 9.16
CA ARG A 127 -5.80 7.21 9.18
C ARG A 127 -5.56 6.62 7.80
N TYR A 128 -6.31 7.07 6.79
CA TYR A 128 -6.19 6.55 5.42
C TYR A 128 -4.79 6.77 4.84
N MET A 129 -4.20 7.95 5.07
CA MET A 129 -2.81 8.20 4.68
C MET A 129 -1.85 7.22 5.36
N GLY A 130 -2.02 7.00 6.67
CA GLY A 130 -1.24 6.03 7.43
C GLY A 130 -1.37 4.61 6.89
N LEU A 131 -2.56 4.18 6.49
CA LEU A 131 -2.80 2.85 5.91
C LEU A 131 -2.05 2.67 4.58
N VAL A 132 -1.98 3.69 3.72
CA VAL A 132 -1.20 3.62 2.47
C VAL A 132 0.29 3.44 2.78
N TRP A 133 0.82 4.20 3.75
CA TRP A 133 2.22 4.08 4.18
C TRP A 133 2.54 2.72 4.78
N VAL A 134 1.68 2.21 5.68
CA VAL A 134 1.85 0.89 6.31
C VAL A 134 1.77 -0.23 5.26
N TRP A 135 0.81 -0.17 4.34
CA TRP A 135 0.74 -1.12 3.22
C TRP A 135 2.02 -1.10 2.38
N GLY A 136 2.54 0.07 2.05
CA GLY A 136 3.78 0.19 1.30
C GLY A 136 4.99 -0.34 2.06
N ALA A 137 5.10 -0.02 3.37
CA ALA A 137 6.17 -0.53 4.24
C ALA A 137 6.16 -2.06 4.29
N LEU A 138 5.00 -2.67 4.54
CA LEU A 138 4.86 -4.12 4.60
C LEU A 138 5.17 -4.77 3.25
N SER A 139 4.65 -4.21 2.17
CA SER A 139 4.89 -4.72 0.82
C SER A 139 6.37 -4.68 0.46
N LEU A 140 7.07 -3.59 0.78
CA LEU A 140 8.52 -3.46 0.58
C LEU A 140 9.30 -4.45 1.42
N PHE A 141 8.99 -4.53 2.72
CA PHE A 141 9.66 -5.41 3.65
C PHE A 141 9.56 -6.85 3.17
N VAL A 142 8.35 -7.35 2.90
CA VAL A 142 8.20 -8.75 2.52
C VAL A 142 8.82 -9.03 1.15
N THR A 143 8.66 -8.11 0.19
CA THR A 143 9.23 -8.27 -1.16
C THR A 143 10.76 -8.32 -1.13
N TYR A 144 11.41 -7.40 -0.43
CA TYR A 144 12.87 -7.25 -0.50
C TYR A 144 13.65 -7.99 0.60
N TYR A 145 12.98 -8.41 1.67
CA TYR A 145 13.59 -9.29 2.65
C TYR A 145 13.56 -10.75 2.19
N PHE A 146 12.47 -11.21 1.57
CA PHE A 146 12.28 -12.63 1.24
C PHE A 146 12.44 -12.98 -0.25
N ILE A 147 12.14 -12.08 -1.18
CA ILE A 147 11.98 -12.44 -2.61
C ILE A 147 13.07 -11.82 -3.48
N LEU A 148 13.13 -10.49 -3.51
CA LEU A 148 14.04 -9.71 -4.36
C LEU A 148 15.18 -9.14 -3.53
N LYS A 149 16.33 -8.85 -4.17
CA LYS A 149 17.48 -8.22 -3.50
C LYS A 149 17.74 -6.83 -4.07
N TRP A 150 17.67 -5.81 -3.23
CA TRP A 150 18.01 -4.43 -3.58
C TRP A 150 18.61 -3.69 -2.38
N ASN A 151 19.88 -3.31 -2.43
CA ASN A 151 20.64 -2.86 -1.24
C ASN A 151 20.01 -1.71 -0.43
N GLU A 152 19.27 -0.81 -1.09
CA GLU A 152 18.76 0.42 -0.47
C GLU A 152 17.36 0.25 0.16
N TRP A 153 16.75 -0.94 0.07
CA TRP A 153 15.35 -1.16 0.46
C TRP A 153 15.06 -0.78 1.92
N HIS A 154 16.04 -0.96 2.81
CA HIS A 154 15.91 -0.67 4.25
C HIS A 154 15.58 0.80 4.53
N GLY A 155 16.23 1.74 3.83
CA GLY A 155 16.01 3.17 4.03
C GLY A 155 14.60 3.58 3.65
N PHE A 156 14.10 3.07 2.52
CA PHE A 156 12.73 3.31 2.07
C PHE A 156 11.70 2.65 2.97
N PHE A 157 11.94 1.40 3.40
CA PHE A 157 11.09 0.73 4.37
C PHE A 157 10.93 1.55 5.66
N MET A 158 12.03 2.03 6.23
CA MET A 158 12.00 2.84 7.45
C MET A 158 11.26 4.16 7.25
N ALA A 159 11.48 4.84 6.12
CA ALA A 159 10.76 6.07 5.79
C ALA A 159 9.24 5.84 5.72
N PHE A 160 8.80 4.76 5.07
CA PHE A 160 7.39 4.39 4.98
C PHE A 160 6.81 4.03 6.35
N ALA A 161 7.53 3.25 7.15
CA ALA A 161 7.09 2.84 8.48
C ALA A 161 6.92 4.05 9.41
N VAL A 162 7.88 4.97 9.42
CA VAL A 162 7.83 6.19 10.24
C VAL A 162 6.70 7.12 9.79
N ALA A 163 6.54 7.34 8.48
CA ALA A 163 5.44 8.15 7.96
C ALA A 163 4.07 7.55 8.31
N GLY A 164 3.92 6.24 8.17
CA GLY A 164 2.71 5.52 8.55
C GLY A 164 2.41 5.64 10.04
N ALA A 165 3.41 5.42 10.90
CA ALA A 165 3.27 5.55 12.34
C ALA A 165 2.87 6.99 12.75
N LEU A 166 3.49 8.00 12.15
CA LEU A 166 3.16 9.40 12.40
C LEU A 166 1.71 9.73 12.00
N CYS A 167 1.27 9.29 10.83
CA CYS A 167 -0.10 9.47 10.37
C CYS A 167 -1.12 8.80 11.30
N LEU A 168 -0.84 7.56 11.74
CA LEU A 168 -1.71 6.84 12.66
C LEU A 168 -1.71 7.45 14.07
N PHE A 169 -0.58 7.98 14.53
CA PHE A 169 -0.48 8.71 15.79
C PHE A 169 -1.31 10.00 15.77
N VAL A 170 -1.20 10.79 14.70
CA VAL A 170 -2.03 12.00 14.53
C VAL A 170 -3.52 11.63 14.46
N SER A 171 -3.84 10.55 13.75
CA SER A 171 -5.21 10.04 13.65
C SER A 171 -5.79 9.65 15.02
N SER A 172 -5.04 8.88 15.82
CA SER A 172 -5.50 8.44 17.13
C SER A 172 -5.64 9.59 18.13
N THR A 173 -4.70 10.55 18.09
CA THR A 173 -4.74 11.74 18.95
C THR A 173 -5.97 12.60 18.63
N LEU A 174 -6.18 12.94 17.36
CA LEU A 174 -7.35 13.72 16.93
C LEU A 174 -8.67 12.99 17.18
N GLY A 175 -8.70 11.67 17.01
CA GLY A 175 -9.88 10.86 17.31
C GLY A 175 -10.26 10.92 18.78
N ARG A 176 -9.27 10.76 19.67
CA ARG A 176 -9.46 10.86 21.13
C ARG A 176 -9.91 12.25 21.56
N ASP A 177 -9.36 13.30 20.98
CA ASP A 177 -9.76 14.68 21.31
C ASP A 177 -11.18 14.99 20.82
N ALA A 178 -11.56 14.50 19.64
CA ALA A 178 -12.93 14.63 19.13
C ALA A 178 -13.94 13.89 20.02
N GLU A 179 -13.62 12.68 20.49
CA GLU A 179 -14.46 11.91 21.43
C GLU A 179 -14.59 12.60 22.80
N ALA A 180 -13.54 13.28 23.25
CA ALA A 180 -13.54 14.06 24.48
C ALA A 180 -14.18 15.46 24.32
N GLY A 181 -14.65 15.82 23.12
CA GLY A 181 -15.18 17.15 22.83
C GLY A 181 -14.16 18.28 22.98
N ARG A 182 -12.86 17.97 22.90
CA ARG A 182 -11.76 18.93 23.04
C ARG A 182 -11.27 19.39 21.68
N GLU A 183 -11.34 20.69 21.42
CA GLU A 183 -10.74 21.27 20.23
C GLU A 183 -9.30 21.73 20.50
N ASP A 184 -8.32 20.97 20.01
CA ASP A 184 -6.91 21.37 20.01
C ASP A 184 -6.54 21.97 18.64
N GLU A 185 -6.43 23.30 18.60
CA GLU A 185 -6.04 24.05 17.41
C GLU A 185 -4.62 23.72 16.94
N THR A 186 -3.72 23.37 17.86
CA THR A 186 -2.33 23.00 17.54
C THR A 186 -2.30 21.68 16.78
N MET A 187 -3.03 20.68 17.27
CA MET A 187 -3.14 19.39 16.59
C MET A 187 -3.81 19.51 15.22
N MET A 188 -4.80 20.39 15.09
CA MET A 188 -5.42 20.69 13.79
C MET A 188 -4.45 21.37 12.81
N LYS A 189 -3.61 22.30 13.28
CA LYS A 189 -2.54 22.89 12.46
C LYS A 189 -1.54 21.83 12.01
N ILE A 190 -1.08 20.97 12.92
CA ILE A 190 -0.16 19.86 12.61
C ILE A 190 -0.75 18.94 11.55
N ALA A 191 -2.02 18.54 11.69
CA ALA A 191 -2.70 17.67 10.74
C ALA A 191 -2.81 18.29 9.34
N ARG A 192 -3.09 19.59 9.27
CA ARG A 192 -3.13 20.34 8.01
C ARG A 192 -1.75 20.43 7.36
N TYR A 193 -0.72 20.74 8.14
CA TYR A 193 0.67 20.77 7.65
C TYR A 193 1.11 19.39 7.15
N LEU A 194 0.80 18.32 7.88
CA LEU A 194 1.08 16.94 7.48
C LEU A 194 0.42 16.63 6.14
N THR A 195 -0.87 16.94 5.98
CA THR A 195 -1.62 16.74 4.73
C THR A 195 -0.98 17.52 3.56
N MET A 196 -0.60 18.77 3.78
CA MET A 196 0.03 19.60 2.75
C MET A 196 1.42 19.10 2.37
N ALA A 197 2.25 18.75 3.35
CA ALA A 197 3.59 18.21 3.13
C ALA A 197 3.53 16.89 2.35
N GLN A 198 2.57 16.04 2.68
CA GLN A 198 2.30 14.78 1.97
C GLN A 198 1.86 15.04 0.54
N LEU A 199 0.94 15.98 0.30
CA LEU A 199 0.54 16.34 -1.07
C LEU A 199 1.74 16.78 -1.92
N VAL A 200 2.53 17.73 -1.44
CA VAL A 200 3.68 18.27 -2.18
C VAL A 200 4.73 17.17 -2.42
N GLY A 201 5.09 16.43 -1.36
CA GLY A 201 6.08 15.36 -1.46
C GLY A 201 5.66 14.25 -2.43
N MET A 202 4.37 13.90 -2.46
CA MET A 202 3.87 12.84 -3.32
C MET A 202 3.76 13.27 -4.79
N VAL A 203 3.40 14.52 -5.06
CA VAL A 203 3.44 15.07 -6.42
C VAL A 203 4.88 15.06 -6.96
N ILE A 204 5.86 15.50 -6.16
CA ILE A 204 7.29 15.45 -6.53
C ILE A 204 7.72 14.01 -6.79
N THR A 205 7.29 13.07 -5.94
CA THR A 205 7.59 11.64 -6.10
C THR A 205 7.03 11.08 -7.41
N VAL A 206 5.76 11.32 -7.71
CA VAL A 206 5.12 10.87 -8.97
C VAL A 206 5.86 11.43 -10.18
N ILE A 207 6.14 12.73 -10.21
CA ILE A 207 6.86 13.37 -11.32
C ILE A 207 8.27 12.80 -11.45
N GLY A 208 9.01 12.69 -10.34
CA GLY A 208 10.37 12.16 -10.33
C GLY A 208 10.45 10.73 -10.86
N LEU A 209 9.53 9.86 -10.46
CA LEU A 209 9.48 8.46 -10.94
C LEU A 209 9.19 8.36 -12.44
N LEU A 210 8.36 9.26 -12.99
CA LEU A 210 8.05 9.30 -14.42
C LEU A 210 9.21 9.86 -15.24
N VAL A 211 9.79 10.98 -14.81
CA VAL A 211 10.90 11.65 -15.52
C VAL A 211 12.16 10.79 -15.53
N ASP A 212 12.47 10.12 -14.42
CA ASP A 212 13.62 9.20 -14.31
C ASP A 212 13.41 7.88 -15.06
N GLY A 213 12.24 7.67 -15.68
CA GLY A 213 11.89 6.42 -16.35
C GLY A 213 11.86 5.22 -15.40
N LYS A 214 11.66 5.42 -14.09
CA LYS A 214 11.74 4.31 -13.11
C LYS A 214 10.63 3.29 -13.29
N MET A 215 9.51 3.70 -13.89
CA MET A 215 8.37 2.81 -14.18
C MET A 215 8.68 1.77 -15.27
N THR A 216 9.69 1.96 -16.10
CA THR A 216 10.08 1.00 -17.16
C THR A 216 11.30 0.15 -16.79
N ARG A 217 11.82 0.27 -15.55
CA ARG A 217 13.01 -0.48 -15.09
C ARG A 217 12.86 -2.00 -15.21
N TYR A 218 11.63 -2.51 -15.19
CA TYR A 218 11.35 -3.94 -15.42
C TYR A 218 11.77 -4.45 -16.81
N LEU A 219 11.99 -3.55 -17.79
CA LEU A 219 12.50 -3.91 -19.11
C LEU A 219 14.01 -4.21 -19.11
N THR A 220 14.72 -3.81 -18.04
CA THR A 220 16.17 -3.98 -17.93
C THR A 220 16.50 -4.87 -16.73
N PRO A 221 16.96 -6.12 -16.93
CA PRO A 221 17.22 -7.09 -15.85
C PRO A 221 18.23 -6.66 -14.78
N ARG A 222 19.01 -5.60 -15.05
CA ARG A 222 19.97 -5.02 -14.09
C ARG A 222 19.29 -4.34 -12.89
N PHE A 223 18.05 -3.87 -13.05
CA PHE A 223 17.34 -3.10 -12.02
C PHE A 223 16.38 -4.00 -11.24
N THR A 224 16.72 -4.31 -9.99
CA THR A 224 15.92 -5.15 -9.09
C THR A 224 14.91 -4.35 -8.25
N ASP A 225 14.91 -3.02 -8.36
CA ASP A 225 14.05 -2.10 -7.63
C ASP A 225 12.69 -1.86 -8.30
N TRP A 226 12.36 -2.59 -9.38
CA TRP A 226 11.12 -2.42 -10.13
C TRP A 226 9.86 -2.56 -9.26
N ALA A 227 9.86 -3.50 -8.29
CA ALA A 227 8.72 -3.72 -7.40
C ALA A 227 8.52 -2.54 -6.43
N ALA A 228 9.62 -1.99 -5.91
CA ALA A 228 9.60 -0.78 -5.08
C ALA A 228 9.02 0.41 -5.85
N ASN A 229 9.44 0.63 -7.11
CA ASN A 229 8.93 1.75 -7.92
C ASN A 229 7.42 1.67 -8.16
N ASN A 230 6.88 0.46 -8.37
CA ASN A 230 5.43 0.27 -8.46
C ASN A 230 4.72 0.68 -7.16
N ILE A 231 5.22 0.24 -6.00
CA ILE A 231 4.65 0.61 -4.69
C ILE A 231 4.75 2.12 -4.46
N PHE A 232 5.91 2.72 -4.73
CA PHE A 232 6.15 4.15 -4.55
C PHE A 232 5.22 4.98 -5.43
N PHE A 233 5.11 4.64 -6.71
CA PHE A 233 4.31 5.40 -7.66
C PHE A 233 2.83 5.39 -7.29
N PHE A 234 2.24 4.20 -7.12
CA PHE A 234 0.80 4.11 -6.85
C PHE A 234 0.45 4.54 -5.42
N GLY A 235 1.33 4.27 -4.45
CA GLY A 235 1.21 4.82 -3.10
C GLY A 235 1.20 6.35 -3.11
N ALA A 236 2.10 6.98 -3.86
CA ALA A 236 2.15 8.43 -4.00
C ALA A 236 0.90 8.99 -4.73
N VAL A 237 0.39 8.31 -5.75
CA VAL A 237 -0.87 8.68 -6.41
C VAL A 237 -2.04 8.64 -5.43
N ALA A 238 -2.17 7.58 -4.62
CA ALA A 238 -3.22 7.48 -3.61
C ALA A 238 -3.11 8.60 -2.57
N LEU A 239 -1.93 8.80 -1.99
CA LEU A 239 -1.70 9.86 -1.00
C LEU A 239 -1.96 11.25 -1.58
N THR A 240 -1.60 11.50 -2.83
CA THR A 240 -1.93 12.74 -3.56
C THR A 240 -3.43 12.93 -3.64
N ALA A 241 -4.18 11.91 -4.08
CA ALA A 241 -5.63 11.98 -4.20
C ALA A 241 -6.32 12.23 -2.85
N ILE A 242 -5.90 11.51 -1.81
CA ILE A 242 -6.44 11.64 -0.44
C ILE A 242 -6.18 13.05 0.10
N SER A 243 -4.92 13.51 0.01
CA SER A 243 -4.50 14.80 0.55
C SER A 243 -5.16 15.96 -0.20
N LEU A 244 -5.22 15.87 -1.53
CA LEU A 244 -5.88 16.87 -2.36
C LEU A 244 -7.38 16.95 -2.04
N ASN A 245 -8.07 15.82 -1.96
CA ASN A 245 -9.49 15.80 -1.61
C ASN A 245 -9.72 16.45 -0.24
N ALA A 246 -8.93 16.07 0.78
CA ALA A 246 -9.05 16.65 2.11
C ALA A 246 -8.85 18.17 2.13
N LEU A 247 -7.86 18.70 1.40
CA LEU A 247 -7.62 20.15 1.34
C LEU A 247 -8.72 20.90 0.57
N LEU A 248 -9.27 20.30 -0.48
CA LEU A 248 -10.36 20.91 -1.25
C LEU A 248 -11.68 20.96 -0.46
N THR A 249 -11.98 19.93 0.33
CA THR A 249 -13.20 19.88 1.15
C THR A 249 -13.10 20.67 2.46
N SER A 250 -11.89 21.00 2.89
CA SER A 250 -11.63 21.78 4.13
C SER A 250 -11.72 23.30 3.97
N LYS A 251 -11.91 23.84 2.75
CA LYS A 251 -11.93 25.30 2.54
C LYS A 251 -13.13 25.95 3.27
N PRO A 252 -12.94 27.10 3.95
CA PRO A 252 -14.04 27.81 4.57
C PRO A 252 -15.05 28.24 3.49
N LYS A 253 -16.35 28.13 3.78
CA LYS A 253 -17.38 28.84 3.01
C LYS A 253 -17.09 30.33 3.18
N SER A 254 -16.63 30.98 2.10
CA SER A 254 -16.58 32.45 2.01
C SER A 254 -17.98 33.02 1.93
#